data_AF-A0AA42HDC0-F1
#
_entry.id   AF-A0AA42HDC0-F1
#
_cell.length_a   1.000
_cell.length_b   1.000
_cell.length_c   1.000
_cell.angle_alpha   90.00
_cell.angle_beta   90.00
_cell.angle_gamma   90.00
#
_symmetry.space_group_name_H-M   'P 1'
#
loop_
_entity.id
_entity.type
_entity.pdbx_description
1 polymer ?
#
loop_
_entity_poly.entity_id
_entity_poly.type
_entity_poly.pdbx_seq_one_letter_code
_entity_poly.pdbx_strand_id
1 'polypeptide(L)'
;MSGFIAFLCMTLFSLLCQAEEISMGFIEGVEKGGEGKVYIHTDKRISRGSAVEYQYSIEDETKCCGVLKGKDLKFIGTSQSLYKDGGSHGLVYQVDAKKIDYRKVDGFVGFLVVNAPGTTEDSPTVLRAPTPSGEVVIESCYGTEGINLYRKQADKVEGHLYFYLNYDIEADCP
;
A
#
# COMPACT_ATOMS: atom_id res chain seq x y z
N MET A 1 -26.38 53.00 15.55
CA MET A 1 -26.58 51.57 15.25
C MET A 1 -25.42 51.11 14.40
N SER A 2 -24.27 50.86 15.02
CA SER A 2 -23.01 50.50 14.35
C SER A 2 -22.35 49.44 15.20
N GLY A 3 -22.41 48.18 14.80
CA GLY A 3 -21.80 47.11 15.61
C GLY A 3 -22.24 45.70 15.26
N PHE A 4 -22.54 45.41 13.99
CA PHE A 4 -23.04 44.10 13.55
C PHE A 4 -22.30 43.55 12.32
N ILE A 5 -21.01 43.86 12.15
CA ILE A 5 -20.22 43.34 11.00
C ILE A 5 -18.76 43.14 11.44
N ALA A 6 -18.48 42.24 12.38
CA ALA A 6 -17.10 41.86 12.68
C ALA A 6 -16.91 40.43 13.20
N PHE A 7 -17.97 39.63 13.31
CA PHE A 7 -17.90 38.31 13.96
C PHE A 7 -18.17 37.11 13.06
N LEU A 8 -18.33 37.32 11.74
CA LEU A 8 -18.72 36.24 10.81
C LEU A 8 -17.61 35.76 9.85
N CYS A 9 -16.39 36.30 9.93
CA CYS A 9 -15.30 35.96 8.99
C CYS A 9 -14.22 35.01 9.53
N MET A 10 -14.35 34.47 10.75
CA MET A 10 -13.27 33.66 11.38
C MET A 10 -13.53 32.15 11.48
N THR A 11 -14.61 31.60 10.91
CA THR A 11 -14.97 30.18 11.10
C THR A 11 -14.87 29.29 9.86
N LEU A 12 -14.22 29.74 8.77
CA LEU A 12 -14.28 29.03 7.46
C LEU A 12 -12.97 28.45 6.92
N PHE A 13 -11.88 28.42 7.69
CA PHE A 13 -10.61 27.81 7.23
C PHE A 13 -10.00 26.79 8.20
N SER A 14 -10.80 26.19 9.08
CA SER A 14 -10.46 24.89 9.68
C SER A 14 -10.94 23.76 8.78
N LEU A 15 -10.62 23.83 7.48
CA LEU A 15 -10.61 22.66 6.59
C LEU A 15 -9.48 21.78 7.09
N LEU A 16 -9.87 20.92 8.03
CA LEU A 16 -9.16 19.79 8.57
C LEU A 16 -8.21 19.20 7.52
N CYS A 17 -6.92 19.52 7.64
CA CYS A 17 -5.87 18.69 7.08
C CYS A 17 -5.86 17.40 7.92
N GLN A 18 -6.89 16.57 7.75
CA GLN A 18 -6.85 15.21 8.26
C GLN A 18 -5.81 14.50 7.42
N ALA A 19 -4.68 14.17 8.06
CA ALA A 19 -3.71 13.28 7.47
C ALA A 19 -4.44 12.00 7.04
N GLU A 20 -4.35 11.65 5.76
CA GLU A 20 -4.96 10.43 5.27
C GLU A 20 -4.36 9.24 6.03
N GLU A 21 -5.20 8.30 6.44
CA GLU A 21 -4.75 7.14 7.21
C GLU A 21 -3.75 6.31 6.39
N ILE A 22 -2.68 5.85 7.05
CA ILE A 22 -1.71 4.94 6.45
C ILE A 22 -2.36 3.60 6.14
N SER A 23 -2.12 3.10 4.93
CA SER A 23 -2.58 1.79 4.49
C SER A 23 -1.41 0.96 3.99
N MET A 24 -1.62 -0.34 3.85
CA MET A 24 -0.65 -1.27 3.27
C MET A 24 -1.28 -2.09 2.15
N GLY A 25 -0.45 -2.81 1.41
CA GLY A 25 -0.89 -3.65 0.32
C GLY A 25 0.24 -4.38 -0.36
N PHE A 26 -0.08 -4.93 -1.53
CA PHE A 26 0.83 -5.68 -2.38
C PHE A 26 0.90 -5.05 -3.77
N ILE A 27 2.06 -5.22 -4.43
CA ILE A 27 2.28 -4.89 -5.84
C ILE A 27 2.74 -6.14 -6.57
N GLU A 28 2.14 -6.43 -7.73
CA GLU A 28 2.53 -7.56 -8.57
C GLU A 28 2.63 -7.15 -10.05
N GLY A 29 3.56 -7.76 -10.77
CA GLY A 29 3.63 -7.76 -12.22
C GLY A 29 2.99 -9.02 -12.79
N VAL A 30 2.12 -8.87 -13.79
CA VAL A 30 1.53 -9.98 -14.53
C VAL A 30 1.67 -9.74 -16.02
N GLU A 31 2.26 -10.70 -16.72
CA GLU A 31 2.29 -10.70 -18.18
C GLU A 31 0.98 -11.30 -18.73
N LYS A 32 0.23 -10.53 -19.53
CA LYS A 32 -0.98 -11.01 -20.21
C LYS A 32 -0.96 -10.63 -21.68
N GLY A 33 -0.85 -11.64 -22.55
CA GLY A 33 -0.87 -11.44 -23.99
C GLY A 33 0.36 -10.72 -24.54
N GLY A 34 1.53 -10.91 -23.92
CA GLY A 34 2.80 -10.26 -24.31
C GLY A 34 2.97 -8.83 -23.78
N GLU A 35 2.03 -8.34 -22.97
CA GLU A 35 2.12 -7.05 -22.29
C GLU A 35 2.20 -7.24 -20.78
N GLY A 36 3.30 -6.76 -20.19
CA GLY A 36 3.47 -6.68 -18.74
C GLY A 36 2.57 -5.60 -18.14
N LYS A 37 1.79 -5.97 -17.13
CA LYS A 37 0.91 -5.06 -16.38
C LYS A 37 1.25 -5.11 -14.91
N VAL A 38 1.15 -3.97 -14.24
CA VAL A 38 1.39 -3.87 -12.80
C VAL A 38 0.08 -3.59 -12.09
N TYR A 39 -0.17 -4.35 -11.03
CA TYR A 39 -1.35 -4.26 -10.19
C TYR A 39 -0.97 -3.94 -8.75
N ILE A 40 -1.83 -3.13 -8.10
CA ILE A 40 -1.75 -2.81 -6.68
C ILE A 40 -3.01 -3.33 -5.99
N HIS A 41 -2.81 -4.02 -4.87
CA HIS A 41 -3.83 -4.65 -4.07
C HIS A 41 -3.81 -4.05 -2.66
N THR A 42 -4.91 -3.50 -2.18
CA THR A 42 -4.98 -2.89 -0.83
C THR A 42 -6.40 -2.99 -0.27
N ASP A 43 -6.58 -2.87 1.05
CA ASP A 43 -7.91 -2.89 1.68
C ASP A 43 -8.61 -1.51 1.70
N LYS A 44 -7.92 -0.44 1.30
CA LYS A 44 -8.46 0.93 1.34
C LYS A 44 -8.41 1.64 0.01
N ARG A 45 -9.35 2.56 -0.19
CA ARG A 45 -9.38 3.42 -1.37
C ARG A 45 -8.15 4.33 -1.36
N ILE A 46 -7.37 4.30 -2.43
CA ILE A 46 -6.26 5.21 -2.65
C ILE A 46 -6.80 6.50 -3.28
N SER A 47 -6.55 7.64 -2.65
CA SER A 47 -6.94 8.94 -3.15
C SER A 47 -5.99 9.39 -4.27
N ARG A 48 -6.41 10.30 -5.14
CA ARG A 48 -5.54 10.79 -6.22
C ARG A 48 -4.27 11.50 -5.70
N GLY A 49 -4.33 12.03 -4.48
CA GLY A 49 -3.23 12.75 -3.84
C GLY A 49 -2.28 11.85 -3.04
N SER A 50 -2.70 10.63 -2.71
CA SER A 50 -1.93 9.71 -1.89
C SER A 50 -0.57 9.40 -2.51
N ALA A 51 0.47 9.36 -1.67
CA ALA A 51 1.75 8.76 -2.02
C ALA A 51 1.68 7.25 -1.82
N VAL A 52 2.28 6.48 -2.73
CA VAL A 52 2.38 5.03 -2.64
C VAL A 52 3.83 4.64 -2.80
N GLU A 53 4.44 4.16 -1.73
CA GLU A 53 5.82 3.69 -1.71
C GLU A 53 5.82 2.17 -1.76
N TYR A 54 6.60 1.58 -2.67
CA TYR A 54 6.53 0.15 -2.97
C TYR A 54 7.90 -0.50 -3.09
N GLN A 55 7.97 -1.78 -2.70
CA GLN A 55 9.09 -2.66 -2.97
C GLN A 55 9.08 -3.15 -4.41
N TYR A 56 10.28 -3.36 -4.94
CA TYR A 56 10.51 -3.93 -6.25
C TYR A 56 11.78 -4.79 -6.24
N SER A 57 11.98 -5.59 -7.27
CA SER A 57 13.18 -6.39 -7.45
C SER A 57 14.06 -5.83 -8.57
N ILE A 58 15.37 -5.80 -8.35
CA ILE A 58 16.40 -5.59 -9.37
C ILE A 58 17.44 -6.67 -9.16
N GLU A 59 17.74 -7.47 -10.18
CA GLU A 59 18.77 -8.52 -10.12
C GLU A 59 18.55 -9.47 -8.94
N ASP A 60 17.29 -9.87 -8.72
CA ASP A 60 16.84 -10.74 -7.61
C ASP A 60 17.03 -10.16 -6.19
N GLU A 61 17.45 -8.90 -6.08
CA GLU A 61 17.50 -8.19 -4.81
C GLU A 61 16.25 -7.33 -4.61
N THR A 62 15.58 -7.52 -3.47
CA THR A 62 14.51 -6.63 -3.02
C THR A 62 15.09 -5.25 -2.74
N LYS A 63 14.38 -4.22 -3.20
CA LYS A 63 14.70 -2.81 -2.99
C LYS A 63 13.45 -2.05 -2.55
N CYS A 64 13.67 -1.03 -1.73
CA CYS A 64 12.68 0.00 -1.46
C CYS A 64 13.31 1.42 -1.57
N CYS A 65 12.56 2.47 -1.88
CA CYS A 65 11.17 2.43 -2.32
C CYS A 65 11.04 3.10 -3.69
N GLY A 66 10.31 2.41 -4.59
CA GLY A 66 9.73 3.07 -5.74
C GLY A 66 8.59 3.97 -5.25
N VAL A 67 8.30 5.04 -5.98
CA VAL A 67 7.23 5.98 -5.59
C VAL A 67 6.23 6.13 -6.73
N LEU A 68 4.95 5.94 -6.40
CA LEU A 68 3.80 6.24 -7.25
C LEU A 68 2.92 7.29 -6.55
N LYS A 69 2.06 7.94 -7.33
CA LYS A 69 0.96 8.75 -6.79
C LYS A 69 -0.35 8.06 -7.08
N GLY A 70 -1.36 8.24 -6.24
CA GLY A 70 -2.67 7.62 -6.48
C GLY A 70 -3.33 8.05 -7.80
N LYS A 71 -2.98 9.22 -8.35
CA LYS A 71 -3.41 9.62 -9.71
C LYS A 71 -2.85 8.75 -10.84
N ASP A 72 -1.77 8.02 -10.58
CA ASP A 72 -1.13 7.08 -11.51
C ASP A 72 -1.82 5.71 -11.49
N LEU A 73 -2.85 5.54 -10.66
CA LEU A 73 -3.58 4.31 -10.42
C LEU A 73 -4.99 4.39 -11.00
N LYS A 74 -5.37 3.38 -11.77
CA LYS A 74 -6.74 3.18 -12.24
C LYS A 74 -7.40 2.10 -11.40
N PHE A 75 -8.44 2.44 -10.64
CA PHE A 75 -9.24 1.45 -9.95
C PHE A 75 -9.93 0.52 -10.96
N ILE A 76 -9.81 -0.80 -10.77
CA ILE A 76 -10.41 -1.78 -11.68
C ILE A 76 -11.41 -2.74 -11.00
N GLY A 77 -11.48 -2.76 -9.66
CA GLY A 77 -12.50 -3.53 -8.95
C GLY A 77 -12.05 -4.11 -7.62
N THR A 78 -12.67 -5.22 -7.23
CA THR A 78 -12.34 -6.00 -6.04
C THR A 78 -11.25 -7.00 -6.39
N SER A 79 -10.22 -7.09 -5.55
CA SER A 79 -9.19 -8.11 -5.67
C SER A 79 -9.74 -9.48 -5.28
N GLN A 80 -9.43 -10.49 -6.09
CA GLN A 80 -9.71 -11.89 -5.78
C GLN A 80 -8.56 -12.57 -5.03
N SER A 81 -7.38 -11.93 -5.00
CA SER A 81 -6.18 -12.47 -4.36
C SER A 81 -5.96 -11.91 -2.95
N LEU A 82 -6.64 -10.83 -2.57
CA LEU A 82 -6.40 -10.13 -1.31
C LEU A 82 -7.56 -10.32 -0.31
N TYR A 83 -7.21 -10.78 0.89
CA TYR A 83 -8.11 -11.08 1.98
C TYR A 83 -7.73 -10.29 3.24
N LYS A 84 -8.72 -10.03 4.10
CA LYS A 84 -8.56 -9.42 5.42
C LYS A 84 -9.20 -10.32 6.47
N ASP A 85 -8.81 -10.16 7.74
CA ASP A 85 -9.46 -10.81 8.88
C ASP A 85 -10.97 -10.48 8.88
N GLY A 86 -11.79 -11.41 8.39
CA GLY A 86 -13.24 -11.25 8.22
C GLY A 86 -13.80 -11.46 6.80
N GLY A 87 -12.96 -11.64 5.77
CA GLY A 87 -13.40 -12.05 4.44
C GLY A 87 -12.75 -11.31 3.25
N SER A 88 -13.22 -11.63 2.03
CA SER A 88 -12.64 -11.19 0.75
C SER A 88 -13.06 -9.77 0.35
N HIS A 89 -12.33 -8.73 0.77
CA HIS A 89 -12.65 -7.33 0.47
C HIS A 89 -11.45 -6.46 0.05
N GLY A 90 -10.44 -7.06 -0.60
CA GLY A 90 -9.37 -6.27 -1.21
C GLY A 90 -9.85 -5.44 -2.41
N LEU A 91 -9.21 -4.30 -2.65
CA LEU A 91 -9.37 -3.46 -3.85
C LEU A 91 -8.17 -3.67 -4.76
N VAL A 92 -8.39 -3.62 -6.07
CA VAL A 92 -7.31 -3.72 -7.06
C VAL A 92 -7.28 -2.49 -7.98
N TYR A 93 -6.06 -2.06 -8.27
CA TYR A 93 -5.73 -0.95 -9.12
C TYR A 93 -4.72 -1.41 -10.19
N GLN A 94 -4.85 -0.89 -11.40
CA GLN A 94 -3.83 -1.01 -12.44
C GLN A 94 -2.97 0.26 -12.45
N VAL A 95 -1.65 0.10 -12.48
CA VAL A 95 -0.70 1.22 -12.57
C VAL A 95 -0.57 1.68 -14.02
N ASP A 96 -0.44 3.00 -14.25
CA ASP A 96 -0.03 3.55 -15.54
C ASP A 96 1.36 3.01 -15.93
N ALA A 97 1.43 2.32 -17.07
CA ALA A 97 2.66 1.69 -17.58
C ALA A 97 3.81 2.69 -17.83
N LYS A 98 3.53 3.99 -17.91
CA LYS A 98 4.57 5.03 -18.03
C LYS A 98 5.26 5.35 -16.69
N LYS A 99 4.75 4.83 -15.58
CA LYS A 99 5.19 5.18 -14.22
C LYS A 99 6.04 4.11 -13.55
N ILE A 100 5.95 2.89 -14.05
CA ILE A 100 6.73 1.76 -13.56
C ILE A 100 7.12 0.86 -14.73
N ASP A 101 8.37 0.40 -14.74
CA ASP A 101 8.81 -0.67 -15.62
C ASP A 101 8.32 -2.00 -15.02
N TYR A 102 7.48 -2.73 -15.75
CA TYR A 102 6.87 -3.97 -15.24
C TYR A 102 7.94 -4.99 -14.79
N ARG A 103 9.12 -4.99 -15.42
CA ARG A 103 10.21 -5.92 -15.11
C ARG A 103 10.73 -5.80 -13.69
N LYS A 104 10.47 -4.68 -13.01
CA LYS A 104 10.79 -4.47 -11.60
C LYS A 104 9.92 -5.29 -10.65
N VAL A 105 8.79 -5.80 -11.11
CA VAL A 105 7.81 -6.54 -10.30
C VAL A 105 7.35 -7.80 -11.03
N ASP A 106 8.04 -8.19 -12.09
CA ASP A 106 7.73 -9.42 -12.82
C ASP A 106 8.20 -10.64 -12.00
N GLY A 107 7.31 -11.61 -11.79
CA GLY A 107 7.57 -12.75 -10.90
C GLY A 107 7.81 -12.38 -9.43
N PHE A 108 7.58 -11.13 -9.04
CA PHE A 108 7.84 -10.61 -7.70
C PHE A 108 6.58 -9.95 -7.12
N VAL A 109 6.16 -10.41 -5.94
CA VAL A 109 5.10 -9.77 -5.17
C VAL A 109 5.74 -8.93 -4.06
N GLY A 110 5.77 -7.62 -4.28
CA GLY A 110 6.31 -6.66 -3.32
C GLY A 110 5.24 -6.11 -2.38
N PHE A 111 5.68 -5.48 -1.29
CA PHE A 111 4.78 -4.76 -0.38
C PHE A 111 4.76 -3.27 -0.70
N LEU A 112 3.68 -2.61 -0.30
CA LEU A 112 3.56 -1.17 -0.43
C LEU A 112 2.95 -0.55 0.81
N VAL A 113 3.24 0.74 0.97
CA VAL A 113 2.66 1.61 1.98
C VAL A 113 2.02 2.81 1.29
N VAL A 114 0.78 3.12 1.67
CA VAL A 114 0.01 4.26 1.18
C VAL A 114 0.01 5.33 2.26
N ASN A 115 0.22 6.59 1.86
CA ASN A 115 0.21 7.77 2.74
C ASN A 115 1.30 7.81 3.81
N ALA A 116 2.41 7.12 3.60
CA ALA A 116 3.59 7.18 4.45
C ALA A 116 4.84 7.57 3.63
N PRO A 117 5.01 8.87 3.30
CA PRO A 117 6.19 9.30 2.59
C PRO A 117 7.46 9.09 3.44
N GLY A 118 8.53 8.61 2.81
CA GLY A 118 9.79 8.31 3.50
C GLY A 118 9.82 6.91 4.14
N THR A 119 9.09 5.96 3.57
CA THR A 119 9.20 4.55 3.95
C THR A 119 10.62 4.06 3.64
N THR A 120 11.15 3.22 4.52
CA THR A 120 12.47 2.58 4.35
C THR A 120 12.36 1.08 4.46
N GLU A 121 13.30 0.39 3.83
CA GLU A 121 13.47 -1.05 4.00
C GLU A 121 14.42 -1.32 5.16
N ASP A 122 13.97 -2.12 6.12
CA ASP A 122 14.81 -2.65 7.20
C ASP A 122 15.36 -4.03 6.81
N SER A 123 14.52 -4.83 6.13
CA SER A 123 14.89 -6.11 5.51
C SER A 123 13.93 -6.42 4.35
N PRO A 124 14.19 -7.45 3.51
CA PRO A 124 13.29 -7.80 2.41
C PRO A 124 11.83 -8.04 2.82
N THR A 125 11.60 -8.48 4.07
CA THR A 125 10.25 -8.73 4.63
C THR A 125 9.74 -7.62 5.55
N VAL A 126 10.51 -6.54 5.77
CA VAL A 126 10.16 -5.48 6.74
C VAL A 126 10.36 -4.09 6.15
N LEU A 127 9.26 -3.33 6.09
CA LEU A 127 9.26 -1.90 5.80
C LEU A 127 8.93 -1.08 7.05
N ARG A 128 9.55 0.09 7.17
CA ARG A 128 9.32 1.07 8.24
C ARG A 128 8.77 2.35 7.65
N ALA A 129 7.63 2.78 8.15
CA ALA A 129 6.88 3.92 7.66
C ALA A 129 6.81 4.99 8.76
N PRO A 130 7.43 6.17 8.58
CA PRO A 130 7.37 7.23 9.58
C PRO A 130 5.96 7.82 9.65
N THR A 131 5.52 8.15 10.87
CA THR A 131 4.22 8.74 11.16
C THR A 131 4.37 9.88 12.16
N PRO A 132 3.38 10.79 12.29
CA PRO A 132 3.41 11.81 13.33
C PRO A 132 3.45 11.25 14.76
N SER A 133 2.93 10.04 14.99
CA SER A 133 2.84 9.39 16.31
C SER A 133 3.97 8.38 16.58
N GLY A 134 4.97 8.29 15.71
CA GLY A 134 6.07 7.32 15.79
C GLY A 134 6.26 6.60 14.47
N GLU A 135 6.47 5.30 14.52
CA GLU A 135 6.70 4.48 13.32
C GLU A 135 5.65 3.37 13.23
N VAL A 136 5.25 3.07 11.99
CA VAL A 136 4.49 1.89 11.64
C VAL A 136 5.44 0.91 10.96
N VAL A 137 5.40 -0.35 11.39
CA VAL A 137 6.17 -1.44 10.79
C VAL A 137 5.22 -2.26 9.93
N ILE A 138 5.60 -2.49 8.67
CA ILE A 138 4.93 -3.42 7.77
C ILE A 138 5.82 -4.63 7.63
N GLU A 139 5.34 -5.80 8.03
CA GLU A 139 6.11 -7.03 8.07
C GLU A 139 5.37 -8.15 7.35
N SER A 140 6.09 -8.96 6.59
CA SER A 140 5.53 -10.11 5.87
C SER A 140 6.13 -11.44 6.30
N CYS A 141 5.36 -12.48 6.07
CA CYS A 141 5.79 -13.88 6.13
C CYS A 141 4.93 -14.73 5.17
N TYR A 142 5.48 -15.83 4.70
CA TYR A 142 4.79 -16.83 3.90
C TYR A 142 3.92 -17.74 4.79
N GLY A 143 2.64 -17.79 4.47
CA GLY A 143 1.75 -18.86 4.88
C GLY A 143 1.78 -20.01 3.86
N THR A 144 0.94 -21.03 4.08
CA THR A 144 0.94 -22.25 3.25
C THR A 144 0.60 -22.01 1.77
N GLU A 145 -0.25 -21.02 1.46
CA GLU A 145 -0.74 -20.76 0.08
C GLU A 145 -0.59 -19.28 -0.35
N GLY A 146 0.18 -18.48 0.40
CA GLY A 146 0.19 -17.04 0.22
C GLY A 146 1.06 -16.26 1.18
N ILE A 147 0.94 -14.94 1.16
CA ILE A 147 1.77 -14.01 1.94
C ILE A 147 0.89 -13.30 2.96
N ASN A 148 1.24 -13.38 4.23
CA ASN A 148 0.66 -12.55 5.29
C ASN A 148 1.42 -11.22 5.35
N LEU A 149 0.70 -10.13 5.54
CA LEU A 149 1.26 -8.79 5.69
C LEU A 149 0.62 -8.12 6.91
N TYR A 150 1.44 -7.77 7.88
CA TYR A 150 1.03 -7.19 9.15
C TYR A 150 1.44 -5.73 9.23
N ARG A 151 0.52 -4.88 9.68
CA ARG A 151 0.80 -3.50 10.09
C ARG A 151 0.86 -3.46 11.59
N LYS A 152 2.01 -3.06 12.14
CA LYS A 152 2.26 -2.97 13.58
C LYS A 152 2.57 -1.54 14.00
N GLN A 153 2.07 -1.12 15.15
CA GLN A 153 2.48 0.12 15.82
C GLN A 153 2.75 -0.19 17.30
N ALA A 154 3.93 0.19 17.79
CA ALA A 154 4.37 -0.12 19.16
C ALA A 154 4.13 -1.59 19.55
N ASP A 155 4.58 -2.51 18.69
CA ASP A 155 4.47 -3.98 18.81
C ASP A 155 3.05 -4.56 18.77
N LYS A 156 2.02 -3.73 18.63
CA LYS A 156 0.63 -4.18 18.46
C LYS A 156 0.30 -4.32 16.97
N VAL A 157 -0.24 -5.48 16.59
CA VAL A 157 -0.83 -5.68 15.26
C VAL A 157 -2.12 -4.86 15.16
N GLU A 158 -2.14 -3.93 14.21
CA GLU A 158 -3.29 -3.06 13.94
C GLU A 158 -4.02 -3.42 12.64
N GLY A 159 -3.34 -4.12 11.74
CA GLY A 159 -3.91 -4.57 10.49
C GLY A 159 -3.21 -5.81 9.99
N HIS A 160 -3.95 -6.62 9.25
CA HIS A 160 -3.47 -7.84 8.63
C HIS A 160 -4.15 -8.01 7.27
N LEU A 161 -3.34 -8.34 6.27
CA LEU A 161 -3.78 -8.71 4.92
C LEU A 161 -3.13 -10.03 4.53
N TYR A 162 -3.87 -10.84 3.77
CA TYR A 162 -3.39 -12.08 3.22
C TYR A 162 -3.52 -12.06 1.69
N PHE A 163 -2.41 -12.31 0.99
CA PHE A 163 -2.36 -12.40 -0.46
C PHE A 163 -2.22 -13.86 -0.90
N TYR A 164 -3.28 -14.40 -1.50
CA TYR A 164 -3.33 -15.76 -2.02
C TYR A 164 -2.59 -15.88 -3.36
N LEU A 165 -1.61 -16.78 -3.41
CA LEU A 165 -0.73 -16.95 -4.56
C LEU A 165 -1.17 -18.06 -5.52
N ASN A 166 -2.14 -18.89 -5.12
CA ASN A 166 -2.67 -20.01 -5.91
C ASN A 166 -1.64 -21.12 -6.21
N TYR A 167 -0.66 -21.29 -5.33
CA TYR A 167 0.26 -22.42 -5.27
C TYR A 167 0.79 -22.59 -3.83
N ASP A 168 1.26 -23.80 -3.51
CA ASP A 168 1.81 -24.12 -2.19
C ASP A 168 3.21 -23.54 -2.02
N ILE A 169 3.49 -23.00 -0.83
CA ILE A 169 4.78 -22.41 -0.44
C ILE A 169 5.16 -22.94 0.94
N GLU A 170 6.46 -23.11 1.17
CA GLU A 170 6.98 -23.39 2.51
C GLU A 170 6.65 -22.22 3.44
N ALA A 171 5.83 -22.48 4.45
CA ALA A 171 5.41 -21.47 5.40
C ALA A 171 6.54 -21.13 6.38
N ASP A 172 6.76 -19.84 6.61
CA ASP A 172 7.74 -19.32 7.56
C ASP A 172 7.12 -18.39 8.62
N CYS A 173 5.79 -18.18 8.56
CA CYS A 173 5.07 -17.50 9.63
C CYS A 173 5.14 -18.31 10.95
N PRO A 174 5.37 -17.63 12.09
CA PRO A 174 5.46 -18.26 13.41
C PRO A 174 4.11 -18.75 13.97
#